data_AF-A0A968B3Y5-F1
#
_entry.id   AF-A0A968B3Y5-F1
#
_cell.length_a   1.000
_cell.length_b   1.000
_cell.length_c   1.000
_cell.angle_alpha   90.00
_cell.angle_beta   90.00
_cell.angle_gamma   90.00
#
_symmetry.space_group_name_H-M   'P 1'
#
loop_
_entity.id
_entity.type
_entity.pdbx_description
1 polymer ?
#
loop_
_entity_poly.entity_id
_entity_poly.type
_entity_poly.pdbx_seq_one_letter_code
_entity_poly.pdbx_strand_id
1 'polypeptide(L)'
;GIIIGILVGVTISLARYGLTVLGETNGLDSDTAYILARSLIIGVSFGLAIGWRHGLVVGLVGGVVSGLLYHFAFTRQGHTIEEIWGLVGGIVFGMSLTGTFVMPFVLANHLAGAWAGAWAGALGSYGRHIIFDAVIRKNVPVWPVMPVGFLGVILGLTQVWWRPLFCYPLVTAWNLLLYRADERRLGQQRRSLLRWHSAFWDEDQFLQLPGLDDHLLLVMEYNPVEGQAAIDYLATGRQRWAIQAVQIELDARQLAQCAGVMAIRKIHRSLAPSELTDTKITTLLRNFSRISRDVDAALNQKSAYNQRHALSRVEERLDGLLRDLNRSSESYVIRFRPIILRWRQIVADRVQELTEVTKTLQEINSPYVIGMPLMEQQEVFVGRNDISDNIEQFLLDRLCPPLLLYGQRRMGKTSLLNNLGRLLPSTILPLFVDLQGPTSWSTDHAGFLYGIAQGMIASAERQRGSVLPPLARETLTVDPFICFDQWLNKVEQTLASYEFKRVL
;
A
#
# COMPACT_ATOMS: atom_id res chain seq x y z
N GLY A 1 14.46 -29.75 -17.52
CA GLY A 1 13.41 -30.59 -16.90
C GLY A 1 13.01 -31.72 -17.83
N ILE A 2 12.08 -31.47 -18.76
CA ILE A 2 11.48 -32.48 -19.66
C ILE A 2 12.53 -33.27 -20.45
N ILE A 3 13.45 -32.59 -21.14
CA ILE A 3 14.52 -33.24 -21.92
C ILE A 3 15.42 -34.11 -21.03
N ILE A 4 15.77 -33.61 -19.83
CA ILE A 4 16.59 -34.34 -18.86
C ILE A 4 15.85 -35.59 -18.37
N GLY A 5 14.57 -35.48 -18.03
CA GLY A 5 13.75 -36.63 -17.60
C GLY A 5 13.64 -37.72 -18.65
N ILE A 6 13.36 -37.33 -19.90
CA ILE A 6 13.26 -38.28 -21.03
C ILE A 6 14.62 -38.94 -21.29
N LEU A 7 15.68 -38.14 -21.40
CA LEU A 7 17.02 -38.65 -21.73
C LEU A 7 17.55 -39.57 -20.63
N VAL A 8 17.38 -39.19 -19.36
CA VAL A 8 17.77 -40.03 -18.22
C VAL A 8 16.93 -41.30 -18.15
N GLY A 9 15.60 -41.21 -18.33
CA GLY A 9 14.73 -42.38 -18.33
C GLY A 9 15.05 -43.38 -19.45
N VAL A 10 15.32 -42.88 -20.65
CA VAL A 10 15.78 -43.70 -21.80
C VAL A 10 17.15 -44.30 -21.51
N THR A 11 18.10 -43.51 -21.00
CA THR A 11 19.46 -43.96 -20.69
C THR A 11 19.46 -45.05 -19.62
N ILE A 12 18.66 -44.90 -18.55
CA ILE A 12 18.49 -45.92 -17.52
C ILE A 12 17.91 -47.21 -18.10
N SER A 13 16.92 -47.09 -18.99
CA SER A 13 16.27 -48.25 -19.61
C SER A 13 17.20 -49.00 -20.57
N LEU A 14 18.00 -48.27 -21.35
CA LEU A 14 19.03 -48.82 -22.23
C LEU A 14 20.19 -49.43 -21.43
N ALA A 15 20.65 -48.76 -20.36
CA ALA A 15 21.68 -49.28 -19.47
C ALA A 15 21.23 -50.60 -18.82
N ARG A 16 19.97 -50.69 -18.40
CA ARG A 16 19.39 -51.95 -17.87
C ARG A 16 19.44 -53.06 -18.90
N TYR A 17 18.99 -52.77 -20.12
CA TYR A 17 18.98 -53.74 -21.20
C TYR A 17 20.40 -54.20 -21.55
N GLY A 18 21.34 -53.27 -21.68
CA GLY A 18 22.75 -53.57 -21.94
C GLY A 18 23.41 -54.40 -20.83
N LEU A 19 23.13 -54.09 -19.55
CA LEU A 19 23.60 -54.88 -18.42
C LEU A 19 23.00 -56.29 -18.38
N THR A 20 21.75 -56.44 -18.82
CA THR A 20 21.09 -57.76 -18.93
C THR A 20 21.77 -58.60 -20.00
N VAL A 21 21.94 -58.05 -21.21
CA VAL A 21 22.63 -58.74 -22.32
C VAL A 21 24.08 -59.08 -21.95
N LEU A 22 24.78 -58.18 -21.24
CA LEU A 22 26.15 -58.42 -20.78
C LEU A 22 26.21 -59.53 -19.71
N GLY A 23 25.20 -59.66 -18.86
CA GLY A 23 25.10 -60.78 -17.93
C GLY A 23 24.93 -62.11 -18.67
N GLU A 24 24.04 -62.13 -19.68
CA GLU A 24 23.77 -63.31 -20.51
C GLU A 24 25.01 -63.77 -21.30
N THR A 25 25.75 -62.83 -21.91
CA THR A 25 27.00 -63.18 -22.65
C THR A 25 28.11 -63.70 -21.75
N ASN A 26 28.07 -63.39 -20.46
CA ASN A 26 28.99 -63.91 -19.45
C ASN A 26 28.49 -65.19 -18.76
N GLY A 27 27.44 -65.82 -19.30
CA GLY A 27 26.97 -67.14 -18.86
C GLY A 27 25.97 -67.12 -17.71
N LEU A 28 25.40 -65.96 -17.35
CA LEU A 28 24.26 -65.90 -16.44
C LEU A 28 22.97 -66.29 -17.17
N ASP A 29 22.07 -66.97 -16.46
CA ASP A 29 20.72 -67.19 -16.96
C ASP A 29 19.98 -65.84 -17.15
N SER A 30 19.10 -65.76 -18.15
CA SER A 30 18.46 -64.51 -18.59
C SER A 30 17.69 -63.82 -17.46
N ASP A 31 16.98 -64.60 -16.65
CA ASP A 31 16.26 -64.08 -15.48
C ASP A 31 17.22 -63.51 -14.43
N THR A 32 18.35 -64.19 -14.21
CA THR A 32 19.40 -63.78 -13.26
C THR A 32 20.06 -62.47 -13.67
N ALA A 33 20.44 -62.38 -14.95
CA ALA A 33 21.04 -61.20 -15.54
C ALA A 33 20.08 -60.00 -15.46
N TYR A 34 18.81 -60.23 -15.75
CA TYR A 34 17.77 -59.20 -15.68
C TYR A 34 17.55 -58.67 -14.26
N ILE A 35 17.45 -59.57 -13.28
CA ILE A 35 17.26 -59.24 -11.85
C ILE A 35 18.44 -58.42 -11.31
N LEU A 36 19.68 -58.82 -11.64
CA LEU A 36 20.88 -58.13 -11.18
C LEU A 36 21.02 -56.75 -11.82
N ALA A 37 20.83 -56.65 -13.12
CA ALA A 37 20.84 -55.37 -13.84
C ALA A 37 19.80 -54.39 -13.28
N ARG A 38 18.60 -54.88 -12.98
CA ARG A 38 17.54 -54.09 -12.35
C ARG A 38 17.91 -53.63 -10.95
N SER A 39 18.42 -54.53 -10.11
CA SER A 39 18.73 -54.22 -8.71
C SER A 39 19.90 -53.25 -8.57
N LEU A 40 20.90 -53.34 -9.45
CA LEU A 40 22.02 -52.41 -9.54
C LEU A 40 21.56 -50.98 -9.83
N ILE A 41 20.70 -50.81 -10.83
CA ILE A 41 20.18 -49.48 -11.22
C ILE A 41 19.37 -48.84 -10.09
N ILE A 42 18.57 -49.65 -9.40
CA ILE A 42 17.77 -49.20 -8.25
C ILE A 42 18.69 -48.77 -7.12
N GLY A 43 19.67 -49.60 -6.79
CA GLY A 43 20.67 -49.33 -5.77
C GLY A 43 21.40 -48.02 -6.04
N VAL A 44 21.96 -47.84 -7.25
CA VAL A 44 22.65 -46.60 -7.66
C VAL A 44 21.73 -45.37 -7.58
N SER A 45 20.47 -45.51 -8.00
CA SER A 45 19.46 -44.43 -7.92
C SER A 45 19.21 -43.96 -6.48
N PHE A 46 19.03 -44.90 -5.55
CA PHE A 46 18.87 -44.57 -4.12
C PHE A 46 20.17 -44.03 -3.51
N GLY A 47 21.30 -44.59 -3.92
CA GLY A 47 22.61 -44.12 -3.50
C GLY A 47 22.84 -42.66 -3.85
N LEU A 48 22.58 -42.27 -5.10
CA LEU A 48 22.71 -40.89 -5.56
C LEU A 48 21.79 -39.92 -4.81
N ALA A 49 20.64 -40.38 -4.31
CA ALA A 49 19.71 -39.57 -3.51
C ALA A 49 20.23 -39.28 -2.11
N ILE A 50 20.98 -40.21 -1.51
CA ILE A 50 21.60 -40.05 -0.18
C ILE A 50 22.85 -39.16 -0.26
N GLY A 51 23.55 -39.17 -1.39
CA GLY A 51 24.63 -38.23 -1.67
C GLY A 51 25.57 -38.71 -2.77
N TRP A 52 26.11 -37.76 -3.53
CA TRP A 52 26.87 -38.03 -4.76
C TRP A 52 28.11 -38.92 -4.57
N ARG A 53 28.82 -38.77 -3.44
CA ARG A 53 30.09 -39.49 -3.17
C ARG A 53 29.90 -40.77 -2.35
N HIS A 54 29.32 -40.67 -1.16
CA HIS A 54 29.16 -41.82 -0.26
C HIS A 54 27.93 -42.66 -0.62
N GLY A 55 26.86 -42.00 -1.06
CA GLY A 55 25.62 -42.67 -1.40
C GLY A 55 25.75 -43.53 -2.66
N LEU A 56 26.47 -43.10 -3.70
CA LEU A 56 26.68 -43.90 -4.92
C LEU A 56 27.29 -45.28 -4.64
N VAL A 57 28.32 -45.34 -3.79
CA VAL A 57 28.99 -46.60 -3.42
C VAL A 57 28.06 -47.49 -2.60
N VAL A 58 27.38 -46.92 -1.60
CA VAL A 58 26.39 -47.64 -0.78
C VAL A 58 25.23 -48.16 -1.64
N GLY A 59 24.79 -47.37 -2.61
CA GLY A 59 23.77 -47.75 -3.58
C GLY A 59 24.19 -48.88 -4.50
N LEU A 60 25.40 -48.82 -5.05
CA LEU A 60 25.95 -49.87 -5.92
C LEU A 60 26.07 -51.20 -5.17
N VAL A 61 26.69 -51.18 -3.99
CA VAL A 61 26.86 -52.37 -3.14
C VAL A 61 25.51 -52.92 -2.69
N GLY A 62 24.60 -52.06 -2.22
CA GLY A 62 23.25 -52.46 -1.80
C GLY A 62 22.41 -53.02 -2.95
N GLY A 63 22.54 -52.48 -4.15
CA GLY A 63 21.85 -52.96 -5.36
C GLY A 63 22.31 -54.34 -5.80
N VAL A 64 23.62 -54.61 -5.78
CA VAL A 64 24.18 -55.93 -6.09
C VAL A 64 23.78 -56.96 -5.04
N VAL A 65 23.90 -56.63 -3.76
CA VAL A 65 23.53 -57.53 -2.65
C VAL A 65 22.04 -57.86 -2.71
N SER A 66 21.19 -56.87 -2.92
CA SER A 66 19.74 -57.07 -3.05
C SER A 66 19.38 -57.94 -4.27
N GLY A 67 20.03 -57.71 -5.41
CA GLY A 67 19.80 -58.51 -6.63
C GLY A 67 20.24 -59.97 -6.48
N LEU A 68 21.37 -60.21 -5.82
CA LEU A 68 21.86 -61.57 -5.52
C LEU A 68 20.97 -62.28 -4.51
N LEU A 69 20.50 -61.58 -3.47
CA LEU A 69 19.53 -62.12 -2.51
C LEU A 69 18.20 -62.47 -3.18
N TYR A 70 17.71 -61.62 -4.09
CA TYR A 70 16.49 -61.89 -4.85
C TYR A 70 16.66 -63.11 -5.77
N HIS A 71 17.79 -63.22 -6.48
CA HIS A 71 18.08 -64.37 -7.34
C HIS A 71 18.25 -65.68 -6.56
N PHE A 72 18.98 -65.64 -5.44
CA PHE A 72 19.17 -66.81 -4.57
C PHE A 72 17.85 -67.26 -3.93
N ALA A 73 16.96 -66.32 -3.65
CA ALA A 73 15.60 -66.63 -3.28
C ALA A 73 14.88 -67.32 -4.45
N PHE A 74 14.83 -66.70 -5.64
CA PHE A 74 14.07 -67.19 -6.80
C PHE A 74 14.44 -68.62 -7.26
N THR A 75 15.72 -69.01 -7.13
CA THR A 75 16.22 -70.33 -7.54
C THR A 75 15.89 -71.48 -6.59
N ARG A 76 15.47 -71.21 -5.34
CA ARG A 76 14.98 -72.23 -4.39
C ARG A 76 13.47 -72.39 -4.52
N GLN A 77 13.02 -73.17 -5.52
CA GLN A 77 11.62 -73.57 -5.64
C GLN A 77 11.25 -74.61 -4.56
N GLY A 78 10.56 -74.16 -3.51
CA GLY A 78 9.82 -75.01 -2.58
C GLY A 78 8.40 -74.46 -2.45
N HIS A 79 7.39 -75.33 -2.54
CA HIS A 79 5.95 -75.01 -2.61
C HIS A 79 5.34 -74.32 -1.36
N THR A 80 6.14 -73.88 -0.39
CA THR A 80 5.65 -73.32 0.89
C THR A 80 5.79 -71.80 1.04
N ILE A 81 6.17 -71.06 -0.02
CA ILE A 81 6.61 -69.65 0.09
C ILE A 81 5.86 -68.70 -0.87
N GLU A 82 4.74 -69.08 -1.50
CA GLU A 82 3.97 -68.22 -2.44
C GLU A 82 3.59 -66.84 -1.88
N GLU A 83 3.27 -66.72 -0.59
CA GLU A 83 2.93 -65.44 0.05
C GLU A 83 4.14 -64.52 0.24
N ILE A 84 5.30 -65.08 0.59
CA ILE A 84 6.55 -64.33 0.74
C ILE A 84 7.06 -63.87 -0.64
N TRP A 85 6.80 -64.64 -1.70
CA TRP A 85 7.15 -64.26 -3.08
C TRP A 85 6.41 -63.02 -3.55
N GLY A 86 5.10 -62.92 -3.26
CA GLY A 86 4.31 -61.73 -3.56
C GLY A 86 4.83 -60.49 -2.83
N LEU A 87 5.25 -60.65 -1.57
CA LEU A 87 5.81 -59.57 -0.75
C LEU A 87 7.18 -59.10 -1.27
N VAL A 88 8.11 -60.02 -1.53
CA VAL A 88 9.45 -59.70 -2.05
C VAL A 88 9.36 -59.10 -3.46
N GLY A 89 8.53 -59.66 -4.33
CA GLY A 89 8.23 -59.10 -5.65
C GLY A 89 7.63 -57.69 -5.57
N GLY A 90 6.70 -57.47 -4.63
CA GLY A 90 6.11 -56.16 -4.35
C GLY A 90 7.13 -55.12 -3.86
N ILE A 91 8.04 -55.50 -2.95
CA ILE A 91 9.10 -54.63 -2.44
C ILE A 91 10.07 -54.23 -3.56
N VAL A 92 10.56 -55.19 -4.36
CA VAL A 92 11.48 -54.91 -5.48
C VAL A 92 10.78 -54.11 -6.59
N PHE A 93 9.47 -54.31 -6.77
CA PHE A 93 8.67 -53.47 -7.66
C PHE A 93 8.53 -52.03 -7.15
N GLY A 94 8.21 -51.86 -5.86
CA GLY A 94 8.13 -50.55 -5.21
C GLY A 94 9.45 -49.78 -5.27
N MET A 95 10.55 -50.41 -4.88
CA MET A 95 11.89 -49.81 -4.96
C MET A 95 12.27 -49.43 -6.41
N SER A 96 11.88 -50.24 -7.40
CA SER A 96 12.09 -49.91 -8.81
C SER A 96 11.30 -48.68 -9.25
N LEU A 97 10.05 -48.56 -8.80
CA LEU A 97 9.18 -47.45 -9.13
C LEU A 97 9.74 -46.15 -8.50
N THR A 98 10.14 -46.21 -7.23
CA THR A 98 10.76 -45.09 -6.53
C THR A 98 12.10 -44.69 -7.15
N GLY A 99 12.99 -45.63 -7.47
CA GLY A 99 14.30 -45.33 -8.07
C GLY A 99 14.21 -44.62 -9.41
N THR A 100 13.19 -44.96 -10.21
CA THR A 100 12.97 -44.36 -11.54
C THR A 100 12.38 -42.94 -11.44
N PHE A 101 11.76 -42.59 -10.32
CA PHE A 101 11.38 -41.20 -10.02
C PHE A 101 12.55 -40.41 -9.42
N VAL A 102 13.23 -40.99 -8.44
CA VAL A 102 14.22 -40.32 -7.60
C VAL A 102 15.47 -39.91 -8.38
N MET A 103 16.00 -40.78 -9.24
CA MET A 103 17.25 -40.47 -9.95
C MET A 103 17.09 -39.31 -10.95
N PRO A 104 16.08 -39.30 -11.85
CA PRO A 104 15.82 -38.14 -12.71
C PRO A 104 15.49 -36.87 -11.92
N PHE A 105 14.75 -37.00 -10.80
CA PHE A 105 14.42 -35.87 -9.93
C PHE A 105 15.68 -35.22 -9.34
N VAL A 106 16.55 -36.00 -8.68
CA VAL A 106 17.75 -35.48 -8.01
C VAL A 106 18.70 -34.84 -9.02
N LEU A 107 18.93 -35.51 -10.16
CA LEU A 107 19.83 -35.00 -11.19
C LEU A 107 19.31 -33.69 -11.79
N ALA A 108 18.03 -33.62 -12.14
CA ALA A 108 17.45 -32.40 -12.71
C ALA A 108 17.27 -31.29 -11.66
N ASN A 109 17.02 -31.62 -10.39
CA ASN A 109 16.99 -30.66 -9.29
C ASN A 109 18.37 -30.00 -9.10
N HIS A 110 19.44 -30.79 -9.14
CA HIS A 110 20.80 -30.27 -9.01
C HIS A 110 21.21 -29.38 -10.20
N LEU A 111 20.77 -29.71 -11.42
CA LEU A 111 21.15 -28.99 -12.63
C LEU A 111 20.30 -27.74 -12.91
N ALA A 112 19.01 -27.78 -12.58
CA ALA A 112 18.04 -26.79 -13.05
C ALA A 112 16.92 -26.46 -12.04
N GLY A 113 17.08 -26.86 -10.78
CA GLY A 113 16.17 -26.54 -9.67
C GLY A 113 14.94 -27.45 -9.54
N ALA A 114 14.18 -27.23 -8.46
CA ALA A 114 13.12 -28.13 -8.00
C ALA A 114 12.02 -28.38 -9.04
N TRP A 115 11.63 -27.37 -9.80
CA TRP A 115 10.63 -27.51 -10.86
C TRP A 115 11.12 -28.41 -12.00
N ALA A 116 12.39 -28.29 -12.39
CA ALA A 116 12.99 -29.17 -13.38
C ALA A 116 13.11 -30.62 -12.86
N GLY A 117 13.40 -30.78 -11.57
CA GLY A 117 13.37 -32.05 -10.84
C GLY A 117 12.00 -32.73 -10.91
N ALA A 118 10.93 -32.01 -10.56
CA ALA A 118 9.57 -32.54 -10.53
C ALA A 118 9.12 -33.08 -11.90
N TRP A 119 9.38 -32.33 -12.98
CA TRP A 119 9.15 -32.80 -14.35
C TRP A 119 9.98 -34.03 -14.70
N ALA A 120 11.26 -34.04 -14.33
CA ALA A 120 12.15 -35.14 -14.68
C ALA A 120 11.78 -36.44 -13.96
N GLY A 121 11.47 -36.38 -12.66
CA GLY A 121 11.04 -37.54 -11.88
C GLY A 121 9.71 -38.10 -12.37
N ALA A 122 8.72 -37.24 -12.62
CA ALA A 122 7.40 -37.66 -13.09
C ALA A 122 7.48 -38.33 -14.48
N LEU A 123 8.23 -37.74 -15.41
CA LEU A 123 8.42 -38.31 -16.76
C LEU A 123 9.31 -39.57 -16.75
N GLY A 124 10.30 -39.64 -15.86
CA GLY A 124 11.12 -40.84 -15.68
C GLY A 124 10.29 -42.04 -15.23
N SER A 125 9.47 -41.86 -14.19
CA SER A 125 8.54 -42.89 -13.71
C SER A 125 7.52 -43.28 -14.77
N TYR A 126 6.93 -42.30 -15.44
CA TYR A 126 5.96 -42.50 -16.51
C TYR A 126 6.55 -43.25 -17.73
N GLY A 127 7.79 -42.92 -18.13
CA GLY A 127 8.52 -43.62 -19.20
C GLY A 127 8.75 -45.10 -18.90
N ARG A 128 9.01 -45.46 -17.64
CA ARG A 128 9.12 -46.87 -17.22
C ARG A 128 7.80 -47.62 -17.39
N HIS A 129 6.67 -47.01 -17.05
CA HIS A 129 5.35 -47.63 -17.20
C HIS A 129 5.05 -47.96 -18.67
N ILE A 130 5.35 -47.05 -19.59
CA ILE A 130 5.25 -47.27 -21.04
C ILE A 130 6.11 -48.47 -21.47
N ILE A 131 7.38 -48.49 -21.08
CA ILE A 131 8.31 -49.56 -21.48
C ILE A 131 7.89 -50.91 -20.89
N PHE A 132 7.42 -50.92 -19.64
CA PHE A 132 6.91 -52.12 -18.98
C PHE A 132 5.70 -52.70 -19.73
N ASP A 133 4.74 -51.86 -20.09
CA ASP A 133 3.55 -52.30 -20.83
C ASP A 133 3.90 -52.75 -22.25
N ALA A 134 4.83 -52.07 -22.93
CA ALA A 134 5.28 -52.46 -24.27
C ALA A 134 6.05 -53.80 -24.30
N VAL A 135 6.88 -54.08 -23.28
CA VAL A 135 7.76 -55.26 -23.26
C VAL A 135 7.06 -56.50 -22.72
N ILE A 136 6.26 -56.36 -21.66
CA ILE A 136 5.66 -57.49 -20.93
C ILE A 136 4.27 -57.81 -21.46
N ARG A 137 3.47 -56.77 -21.75
CA ARG A 137 2.11 -56.93 -22.27
C ARG A 137 2.12 -56.79 -23.79
N LYS A 138 2.74 -57.76 -24.49
CA LYS A 138 2.93 -57.79 -25.96
C LYS A 138 1.65 -57.57 -26.81
N ASN A 139 0.46 -57.67 -26.22
CA ASN A 139 -0.83 -57.56 -26.91
C ASN A 139 -1.70 -56.35 -26.48
N VAL A 140 -1.20 -55.42 -25.66
CA VAL A 140 -1.97 -54.23 -25.27
C VAL A 140 -1.43 -53.01 -26.00
N PRO A 141 -2.24 -52.29 -26.82
CA PRO A 141 -1.79 -51.06 -27.45
C PRO A 141 -1.46 -50.02 -26.36
N VAL A 142 -0.23 -49.52 -26.35
CA VAL A 142 0.28 -48.56 -25.35
C VAL A 142 -0.14 -47.12 -25.68
N TRP A 143 -0.46 -46.85 -26.95
CA TRP A 143 -0.82 -45.51 -27.44
C TRP A 143 -2.01 -44.85 -26.71
N PRO A 144 -3.07 -45.56 -26.24
CA PRO A 144 -4.18 -44.93 -25.52
C PRO A 144 -3.80 -44.52 -24.08
N VAL A 145 -2.88 -45.24 -23.45
CA VAL A 145 -2.45 -45.00 -22.06
C VAL A 145 -1.50 -43.80 -21.99
N MET A 146 -0.78 -43.52 -23.09
CA MET A 146 0.16 -42.43 -23.12
C MET A 146 -0.46 -41.03 -22.86
N PRO A 147 -1.45 -40.56 -23.64
CA PRO A 147 -2.02 -39.24 -23.41
C PRO A 147 -2.63 -39.11 -22.02
N VAL A 148 -3.22 -40.19 -21.48
CA VAL A 148 -3.82 -40.21 -20.14
C VAL A 148 -2.76 -40.04 -19.04
N GLY A 149 -1.65 -40.79 -19.11
CA GLY A 149 -0.59 -40.68 -18.11
C GLY A 149 0.15 -39.34 -18.18
N PHE A 150 0.40 -38.82 -19.39
CA PHE A 150 1.00 -37.49 -19.56
C PHE A 150 0.08 -36.37 -19.04
N LEU A 151 -1.23 -36.47 -19.30
CA LEU A 151 -2.23 -35.56 -18.74
C LEU A 151 -2.28 -35.65 -17.21
N GLY A 152 -2.14 -36.85 -16.63
CA GLY A 152 -2.00 -37.04 -15.19
C GLY A 152 -0.78 -36.33 -14.59
N VAL A 153 0.38 -36.37 -15.27
CA VAL A 153 1.58 -35.61 -14.86
C VAL A 153 1.34 -34.10 -14.92
N ILE A 154 0.72 -33.60 -15.99
CA ILE A 154 0.36 -32.18 -16.10
C ILE A 154 -0.59 -31.77 -14.98
N LEU A 155 -1.66 -32.53 -14.74
CA LEU A 155 -2.64 -32.24 -13.70
C LEU A 155 -2.01 -32.25 -12.31
N GLY A 156 -1.13 -33.22 -12.02
CA GLY A 156 -0.43 -33.28 -10.74
C GLY A 156 0.50 -32.08 -10.51
N LEU A 157 1.32 -31.72 -11.52
CA LEU A 157 2.25 -30.59 -11.40
C LEU A 157 1.55 -29.23 -11.38
N THR A 158 0.38 -29.12 -12.01
CA THR A 158 -0.43 -27.89 -12.02
C THR A 158 -1.48 -27.85 -10.90
N GLN A 159 -1.49 -28.81 -9.97
CA GLN A 159 -2.47 -28.92 -8.89
C GLN A 159 -2.61 -27.65 -8.07
N VAL A 160 -1.51 -26.95 -7.80
CA VAL A 160 -1.50 -25.67 -7.05
C VAL A 160 -2.38 -24.60 -7.70
N TRP A 161 -2.60 -24.67 -9.02
CA TRP A 161 -3.36 -23.67 -9.77
C TRP A 161 -4.85 -24.00 -9.84
N TRP A 162 -5.21 -25.26 -10.10
CA TRP A 162 -6.61 -25.65 -10.29
C TRP A 162 -7.29 -26.16 -9.01
N ARG A 163 -6.55 -26.74 -8.05
CA ARG A 163 -7.11 -27.21 -6.76
C ARG A 163 -7.83 -26.08 -6.02
N PRO A 164 -7.24 -24.87 -5.87
CA PRO A 164 -7.91 -23.80 -5.16
C PRO A 164 -9.22 -23.39 -5.82
N LEU A 165 -9.28 -23.37 -7.16
CA LEU A 165 -10.49 -23.03 -7.92
C LEU A 165 -11.60 -24.08 -7.76
N PHE A 166 -11.25 -25.36 -7.88
CA PHE A 166 -12.23 -26.44 -7.81
C PHE A 166 -12.75 -26.67 -6.39
N CYS A 167 -11.87 -26.60 -5.39
CA CYS A 167 -12.24 -26.80 -3.99
C CYS A 167 -12.82 -25.54 -3.33
N TYR A 168 -12.73 -24.37 -3.96
CA TYR A 168 -13.19 -23.10 -3.42
C TYR A 168 -14.61 -23.13 -2.81
N PRO A 169 -15.66 -23.61 -3.50
CA PRO A 169 -17.00 -23.61 -2.92
C PRO A 169 -17.12 -24.51 -1.68
N LEU A 170 -16.42 -25.65 -1.68
CA LEU A 170 -16.42 -26.58 -0.54
C LEU A 170 -15.66 -26.00 0.65
N VAL A 171 -14.50 -25.38 0.40
CA VAL A 171 -13.69 -24.71 1.42
C VAL A 171 -14.44 -23.53 2.01
N THR A 172 -15.10 -22.73 1.19
CA THR A 172 -15.90 -21.58 1.64
C THR A 172 -17.10 -22.04 2.47
N ALA A 173 -17.79 -23.11 2.05
CA ALA A 173 -18.87 -23.70 2.84
C ALA A 173 -18.39 -24.23 4.20
N TRP A 174 -17.23 -24.89 4.22
CA TRP A 174 -16.59 -25.35 5.46
C TRP A 174 -16.27 -24.19 6.41
N ASN A 175 -15.64 -23.13 5.90
CA ASN A 175 -15.30 -21.95 6.70
C ASN A 175 -16.57 -21.25 7.25
N LEU A 176 -17.63 -21.15 6.45
CA LEU A 176 -18.90 -20.60 6.92
C LEU A 176 -19.56 -21.45 8.02
N LEU A 177 -19.44 -22.77 7.93
CA LEU A 177 -19.91 -23.67 9.00
C LEU A 177 -19.11 -23.48 10.30
N LEU A 178 -17.79 -23.29 10.20
CA LEU A 178 -16.95 -22.99 11.36
C LEU A 178 -17.33 -21.64 11.99
N TYR A 179 -17.50 -20.60 11.18
CA TYR A 179 -17.93 -19.29 11.64
C TYR A 179 -19.27 -19.36 12.41
N ARG A 180 -20.30 -19.97 11.81
CA ARG A 180 -21.62 -20.16 12.45
C ARG A 180 -21.57 -21.03 13.70
N ALA A 181 -20.67 -22.01 13.74
CA ALA A 181 -20.47 -22.83 14.93
C ALA A 181 -19.83 -22.01 16.06
N ASP A 182 -18.87 -21.14 15.75
CA ASP A 182 -18.20 -20.27 16.70
C ASP A 182 -19.12 -19.17 17.23
N GLU A 183 -20.02 -18.61 16.42
CA GLU A 183 -21.05 -17.66 16.90
C GLU A 183 -21.85 -18.22 18.10
N ARG A 184 -22.17 -19.52 18.06
CA ARG A 184 -22.92 -20.19 19.14
C ARG A 184 -22.02 -20.64 20.29
N ARG A 185 -20.77 -21.01 20.02
CA ARG A 185 -19.83 -21.59 20.99
C ARG A 185 -19.12 -20.54 21.83
N LEU A 186 -18.69 -19.44 21.21
CA LEU A 186 -17.95 -18.37 21.88
C LEU A 186 -18.84 -17.65 22.90
N GLY A 187 -20.13 -17.47 22.59
CA GLY A 187 -21.13 -17.01 23.56
C GLY A 187 -21.30 -17.91 24.79
N GLN A 188 -20.87 -19.18 24.70
CA GLN A 188 -20.86 -20.15 25.81
C GLN A 188 -19.45 -20.33 26.42
N GLN A 189 -18.51 -19.41 26.16
CA GLN A 189 -17.11 -19.46 26.61
C GLN A 189 -16.37 -20.76 26.24
N ARG A 190 -16.72 -21.39 25.12
CA ARG A 190 -16.01 -22.58 24.62
C ARG A 190 -14.82 -22.17 23.75
N ARG A 191 -13.87 -23.08 23.55
CA ARG A 191 -12.69 -22.87 22.70
C ARG A 191 -13.09 -22.59 21.25
N SER A 192 -12.37 -21.68 20.60
CA SER A 192 -12.57 -21.32 19.20
C SER A 192 -12.28 -22.50 18.26
N LEU A 193 -12.90 -22.49 17.08
CA LEU A 193 -12.61 -23.41 15.99
C LEU A 193 -11.75 -22.76 14.90
N LEU A 194 -11.25 -21.54 15.12
CA LEU A 194 -10.50 -20.75 14.15
C LEU A 194 -9.30 -21.49 13.55
N ARG A 195 -8.58 -22.29 14.37
CA ARG A 195 -7.47 -23.14 13.93
C ARG A 195 -7.79 -24.12 12.80
N TRP A 196 -9.07 -24.46 12.61
CA TRP A 196 -9.54 -25.36 11.54
C TRP A 196 -9.94 -24.62 10.27
N HIS A 197 -9.93 -23.29 10.29
CA HIS A 197 -10.20 -22.46 9.12
C HIS A 197 -9.12 -22.71 8.06
N SER A 198 -9.52 -22.75 6.78
CA SER A 198 -8.59 -23.02 5.68
C SER A 198 -7.46 -22.01 5.52
N ALA A 199 -7.55 -20.87 6.20
CA ALA A 199 -6.52 -19.83 6.15
C ALA A 199 -5.23 -20.27 6.87
N PHE A 200 -5.32 -21.24 7.78
CA PHE A 200 -4.19 -21.72 8.56
C PHE A 200 -3.50 -22.97 7.98
N TRP A 201 -4.17 -23.71 7.10
CA TRP A 201 -3.63 -24.96 6.54
C TRP A 201 -3.57 -25.01 5.01
N ASP A 202 -4.28 -24.14 4.27
CA ASP A 202 -4.21 -24.05 2.80
C ASP A 202 -3.36 -22.84 2.39
N GLU A 203 -2.03 -22.96 2.55
CA GLU A 203 -1.06 -21.89 2.25
C GLU A 203 -1.07 -21.45 0.78
N ASP A 204 -1.47 -22.33 -0.13
CA ASP A 204 -1.51 -22.08 -1.57
C ASP A 204 -2.77 -21.30 -2.01
N GLN A 205 -3.74 -21.11 -1.13
CA GLN A 205 -5.00 -20.46 -1.47
C GLN A 205 -4.77 -18.98 -1.81
N PHE A 206 -4.85 -18.67 -3.11
CA PHE A 206 -4.68 -17.30 -3.62
C PHE A 206 -6.00 -16.55 -3.76
N LEU A 207 -7.15 -17.25 -3.74
CA LEU A 207 -8.46 -16.62 -3.74
C LEU A 207 -8.77 -16.03 -2.35
N GLN A 208 -9.43 -14.88 -2.32
CA GLN A 208 -9.86 -14.26 -1.07
C GLN A 208 -10.91 -15.14 -0.39
N LEU A 209 -10.73 -15.45 0.89
CA LEU A 209 -11.66 -16.27 1.66
C LEU A 209 -12.73 -15.39 2.34
N PRO A 210 -13.96 -15.28 1.78
CA PRO A 210 -14.96 -14.36 2.30
C PRO A 210 -15.37 -14.73 3.74
N GLY A 211 -15.53 -13.72 4.59
CA GLY A 211 -15.93 -13.88 5.99
C GLY A 211 -14.80 -14.25 6.95
N LEU A 212 -13.56 -14.35 6.48
CA LEU A 212 -12.39 -14.53 7.35
C LEU A 212 -12.20 -13.33 8.29
N ASP A 213 -12.42 -12.12 7.78
CA ASP A 213 -12.42 -10.87 8.54
C ASP A 213 -13.48 -10.87 9.65
N ASP A 214 -14.71 -11.25 9.33
CA ASP A 214 -15.80 -11.36 10.31
C ASP A 214 -15.49 -12.42 11.39
N HIS A 215 -14.92 -13.57 10.99
CA HIS A 215 -14.55 -14.63 11.94
C HIS A 215 -13.40 -14.19 12.86
N LEU A 216 -12.41 -13.49 12.34
CA LEU A 216 -11.33 -12.92 13.14
C LEU A 216 -11.85 -11.88 14.14
N LEU A 217 -12.73 -10.97 13.70
CA LEU A 217 -13.36 -9.99 14.58
C LEU A 217 -14.15 -10.66 15.70
N LEU A 218 -14.95 -11.69 15.36
CA LEU A 218 -15.70 -12.48 16.34
C LEU A 218 -14.77 -13.12 17.38
N VAL A 219 -13.67 -13.75 16.95
CA VAL A 219 -12.73 -14.39 17.88
C VAL A 219 -12.03 -13.35 18.76
N MET A 220 -11.66 -12.19 18.22
CA MET A 220 -11.04 -11.10 18.98
C MET A 220 -11.96 -10.54 20.08
N GLU A 221 -13.27 -10.50 19.85
CA GLU A 221 -14.24 -10.03 20.85
C GLU A 221 -14.28 -10.92 22.10
N TYR A 222 -14.14 -12.24 21.93
CA TYR A 222 -14.22 -13.19 23.05
C TYR A 222 -12.85 -13.64 23.59
N ASN A 223 -11.84 -13.76 22.72
CA ASN A 223 -10.48 -14.17 23.05
C ASN A 223 -9.43 -13.32 22.29
N PRO A 224 -9.05 -12.14 22.83
CA PRO A 224 -8.17 -11.21 22.13
C PRO A 224 -6.75 -11.77 21.92
N VAL A 225 -6.28 -12.67 22.79
CA VAL A 225 -4.93 -13.26 22.67
C VAL A 225 -4.85 -14.19 21.46
N GLU A 226 -5.86 -15.04 21.29
CA GLU A 226 -5.94 -15.97 20.15
C GLU A 226 -6.18 -15.22 18.83
N GLY A 227 -7.04 -14.19 18.85
CA GLY A 227 -7.26 -13.34 17.69
C GLY A 227 -6.01 -12.58 17.26
N GLN A 228 -5.22 -12.04 18.20
CA GLN A 228 -3.97 -11.36 17.88
C GLN A 228 -2.93 -12.33 17.30
N ALA A 229 -2.78 -13.52 17.89
CA ALA A 229 -1.89 -14.55 17.35
C ALA A 229 -2.27 -14.97 15.92
N ALA A 230 -3.56 -15.04 15.62
CA ALA A 230 -4.06 -15.30 14.28
C ALA A 230 -3.74 -14.17 13.29
N ILE A 231 -3.87 -12.91 13.71
CA ILE A 231 -3.47 -11.75 12.90
C ILE A 231 -1.97 -11.80 12.59
N ASP A 232 -1.14 -12.03 13.60
CA ASP A 232 0.32 -12.06 13.44
C ASP A 232 0.75 -13.19 12.48
N TYR A 233 0.10 -14.35 12.56
CA TYR A 233 0.34 -15.46 11.63
C TYR A 233 -0.06 -15.13 10.19
N LEU A 234 -1.23 -14.52 9.99
CA LEU A 234 -1.75 -14.23 8.65
C LEU A 234 -1.07 -13.00 8.00
N ALA A 235 -0.33 -12.20 8.75
CA ALA A 235 0.26 -10.93 8.30
C ALA A 235 1.26 -11.10 7.15
N THR A 236 1.99 -12.22 7.13
CA THR A 236 2.95 -12.56 6.09
C THR A 236 2.35 -13.41 4.96
N GLY A 237 1.08 -13.81 5.09
CA GLY A 237 0.41 -14.74 4.19
C GLY A 237 -0.29 -14.06 3.00
N ARG A 238 -0.88 -14.89 2.13
CA ARG A 238 -1.68 -14.44 0.96
C ARG A 238 -3.00 -13.78 1.36
N GLN A 239 -3.50 -14.05 2.57
CA GLN A 239 -4.77 -13.54 3.09
C GLN A 239 -4.61 -12.22 3.89
N ARG A 240 -3.55 -11.43 3.62
CA ARG A 240 -3.28 -10.15 4.29
C ARG A 240 -4.43 -9.13 4.17
N TRP A 241 -5.26 -9.25 3.14
CA TRP A 241 -6.45 -8.40 2.96
C TRP A 241 -7.43 -8.50 4.14
N ALA A 242 -7.62 -9.69 4.73
CA ALA A 242 -8.56 -9.89 5.82
C ALA A 242 -8.08 -9.19 7.09
N ILE A 243 -6.78 -9.20 7.36
CA ILE A 243 -6.17 -8.44 8.47
C ILE A 243 -6.37 -6.94 8.29
N GLN A 244 -6.22 -6.45 7.06
CA GLN A 244 -6.44 -5.03 6.79
C GLN A 244 -7.90 -4.65 7.04
N ALA A 245 -8.85 -5.48 6.61
CA ALA A 245 -10.28 -5.28 6.89
C ALA A 245 -10.56 -5.28 8.40
N VAL A 246 -10.03 -6.26 9.15
CA VAL A 246 -10.13 -6.34 10.62
C VAL A 246 -9.57 -5.09 11.29
N GLN A 247 -8.37 -4.64 10.90
CA GLN A 247 -7.73 -3.47 11.47
C GLN A 247 -8.55 -2.20 11.22
N ILE A 248 -9.05 -2.02 9.99
CA ILE A 248 -9.91 -0.86 9.63
C ILE A 248 -11.17 -0.84 10.49
N GLU A 249 -11.79 -2.00 10.71
CA GLU A 249 -13.00 -2.10 11.52
C GLU A 249 -12.72 -1.88 13.01
N LEU A 250 -11.59 -2.36 13.54
CA LEU A 250 -11.15 -2.05 14.91
C LEU A 250 -10.88 -0.55 15.10
N ASP A 251 -10.19 0.09 14.15
CA ASP A 251 -9.95 1.53 14.17
C ASP A 251 -11.27 2.31 14.10
N ALA A 252 -12.21 1.88 13.24
CA ALA A 252 -13.54 2.48 13.15
C ALA A 252 -14.32 2.34 14.48
N ARG A 253 -14.27 1.18 15.13
CA ARG A 253 -14.89 0.97 16.46
C ARG A 253 -14.28 1.88 17.52
N GLN A 254 -12.95 2.01 17.55
CA GLN A 254 -12.26 2.91 18.49
C GLN A 254 -12.67 4.38 18.28
N LEU A 255 -12.71 4.84 17.03
CA LEU A 255 -13.16 6.20 16.70
C LEU A 255 -14.63 6.42 17.07
N ALA A 256 -15.48 5.41 16.86
CA ALA A 256 -16.90 5.46 17.20
C ALA A 256 -17.16 5.49 18.71
N GLN A 257 -16.30 4.87 19.53
CA GLN A 257 -16.41 4.83 20.99
C GLN A 257 -16.03 6.16 21.69
N CYS A 258 -15.50 7.14 20.96
CA CYS A 258 -15.16 8.45 21.51
C CYS A 258 -16.43 9.19 21.98
N ALA A 259 -16.65 9.24 23.30
CA ALA A 259 -17.84 9.84 23.91
C ALA A 259 -17.69 11.34 24.28
N GLY A 260 -16.54 11.96 24.00
CA GLY A 260 -16.30 13.37 24.31
C GLY A 260 -14.94 13.90 23.84
N VAL A 261 -14.73 15.21 23.94
CA VAL A 261 -13.52 15.89 23.46
C VAL A 261 -12.25 15.35 24.13
N MET A 262 -12.34 14.91 25.40
CA MET A 262 -11.23 14.29 26.13
C MET A 262 -10.83 12.91 25.58
N ALA A 263 -11.79 12.14 25.04
CA ALA A 263 -11.50 10.86 24.38
C ALA A 263 -10.89 11.12 22.99
N ILE A 264 -11.48 12.04 22.23
CA ILE A 264 -10.98 12.46 20.90
C ILE A 264 -9.53 12.94 21.01
N ARG A 265 -9.18 13.71 22.04
CA ARG A 265 -7.80 14.18 22.29
C ARG A 265 -6.76 13.06 22.34
N LYS A 266 -7.08 11.87 22.86
CA LYS A 266 -6.09 10.81 23.12
C LYS A 266 -5.92 9.85 21.95
N ILE A 267 -6.91 9.75 21.05
CA ILE A 267 -6.98 8.68 20.06
C ILE A 267 -5.87 8.73 19.00
N HIS A 268 -5.26 9.89 18.73
CA HIS A 268 -4.11 9.98 17.83
C HIS A 268 -2.89 9.15 18.29
N ARG A 269 -2.83 8.76 19.57
CA ARG A 269 -1.76 7.92 20.12
C ARG A 269 -1.96 6.44 19.80
N SER A 270 -3.20 5.99 19.58
CA SER A 270 -3.53 4.60 19.25
C SER A 270 -3.75 4.37 17.76
N LEU A 271 -4.14 5.40 16.99
CA LEU A 271 -4.17 5.34 15.52
C LEU A 271 -2.73 5.36 14.97
N ALA A 272 -2.07 4.20 15.00
CA ALA A 272 -0.89 3.96 14.19
C ALA A 272 -1.36 3.68 12.74
N PRO A 273 -0.90 4.44 11.73
CA PRO A 273 -1.17 4.07 10.35
C PRO A 273 -0.37 2.81 10.02
N SER A 274 -0.97 1.64 10.25
CA SER A 274 -0.46 0.38 9.71
C SER A 274 -0.39 0.47 8.19
N GLU A 275 0.52 -0.29 7.58
CA GLU A 275 0.67 -0.42 6.13
C GLU A 275 -0.60 -1.02 5.51
N LEU A 276 -1.63 -0.20 5.36
CA LEU A 276 -2.85 -0.53 4.65
C LEU A 276 -2.57 -0.38 3.15
N THR A 277 -3.04 -1.35 2.35
CA THR A 277 -2.88 -1.30 0.89
C THR A 277 -3.72 -0.18 0.27
N ASP A 278 -4.82 0.20 0.94
CA ASP A 278 -5.72 1.26 0.46
C ASP A 278 -5.24 2.65 0.90
N THR A 279 -4.78 3.42 -0.08
CA THR A 279 -4.30 4.80 0.10
C THR A 279 -5.40 5.75 0.58
N LYS A 280 -6.68 5.52 0.25
CA LYS A 280 -7.78 6.42 0.61
C LYS A 280 -8.21 6.25 2.06
N ILE A 281 -8.35 5.00 2.52
CA ILE A 281 -8.63 4.73 3.94
C ILE A 281 -7.47 5.20 4.82
N THR A 282 -6.23 5.03 4.33
CA THR A 282 -5.04 5.56 5.02
C THR A 282 -5.08 7.08 5.14
N THR A 283 -5.48 7.82 4.10
CA THR A 283 -5.60 9.29 4.18
C THR A 283 -6.72 9.72 5.12
N LEU A 284 -7.83 9.01 5.12
CA LEU A 284 -8.94 9.23 6.05
C LEU A 284 -8.52 9.03 7.52
N LEU A 285 -7.88 7.91 7.86
CA LEU A 285 -7.39 7.65 9.21
C LEU A 285 -6.32 8.68 9.63
N ARG A 286 -5.45 9.11 8.71
CA ARG A 286 -4.51 10.21 8.96
C ARG A 286 -5.23 11.53 9.26
N ASN A 287 -6.34 11.82 8.60
CA ASN A 287 -7.14 13.00 8.88
C ASN A 287 -7.78 12.93 10.28
N PHE A 288 -8.32 11.79 10.69
CA PHE A 288 -8.79 11.60 12.07
C PHE A 288 -7.67 11.79 13.11
N SER A 289 -6.49 11.22 12.86
CA SER A 289 -5.31 11.42 13.73
C SER A 289 -4.91 12.89 13.82
N ARG A 290 -4.93 13.64 12.71
CA ARG A 290 -4.66 15.09 12.68
C ARG A 290 -5.71 15.87 13.48
N ILE A 291 -7.00 15.59 13.26
CA ILE A 291 -8.11 16.22 13.98
C ILE A 291 -7.97 15.98 15.49
N SER A 292 -7.63 14.76 15.91
CA SER A 292 -7.37 14.44 17.31
C SER A 292 -6.21 15.25 17.92
N ARG A 293 -5.12 15.48 17.18
CA ARG A 293 -4.01 16.36 17.62
C ARG A 293 -4.41 17.82 17.68
N ASP A 294 -5.20 18.29 16.72
CA ASP A 294 -5.72 19.66 16.71
C ASP A 294 -6.64 19.88 17.94
N VAL A 295 -7.45 18.89 18.30
CA VAL A 295 -8.24 18.89 19.54
C VAL A 295 -7.37 18.89 20.79
N ASP A 296 -6.28 18.10 20.83
CA ASP A 296 -5.31 18.14 21.94
C ASP A 296 -4.69 19.53 22.09
N ALA A 297 -4.21 20.11 20.99
CA ALA A 297 -3.64 21.46 20.95
C ALA A 297 -4.65 22.53 21.36
N ALA A 298 -5.92 22.41 20.93
CA ALA A 298 -6.99 23.32 21.30
C ALA A 298 -7.28 23.26 22.80
N LEU A 299 -7.38 22.06 23.39
CA LEU A 299 -7.63 21.89 24.82
C LEU A 299 -6.47 22.33 25.72
N ASN A 300 -5.24 22.39 25.19
CA ASN A 300 -4.08 22.89 25.94
C ASN A 300 -3.95 24.43 25.93
N GLN A 301 -4.83 25.15 25.24
CA GLN A 301 -4.83 26.62 25.26
C GLN A 301 -5.25 27.15 26.65
N LYS A 302 -4.63 28.25 27.09
CA LYS A 302 -4.84 28.81 28.43
C LYS A 302 -6.17 29.56 28.61
N SER A 303 -6.64 30.26 27.59
CA SER A 303 -7.87 31.09 27.63
C SER A 303 -9.05 30.35 26.98
N ALA A 304 -10.25 30.52 27.56
CA ALA A 304 -11.49 29.96 27.04
C ALA A 304 -11.79 30.45 25.61
N TYR A 305 -11.51 31.72 25.32
CA TYR A 305 -11.59 32.27 23.97
C TYR A 305 -10.67 31.54 22.97
N ASN A 306 -9.41 31.32 23.33
CA ASN A 306 -8.45 30.64 22.45
C ASN A 306 -8.82 29.16 22.24
N GLN A 307 -9.31 28.49 23.29
CA GLN A 307 -9.86 27.14 23.18
C GLN A 307 -11.04 27.11 22.21
N ARG A 308 -12.00 28.05 22.34
CA ARG A 308 -13.18 28.16 21.47
C ARG A 308 -12.77 28.37 20.01
N HIS A 309 -11.89 29.33 19.75
CA HIS A 309 -11.44 29.65 18.39
C HIS A 309 -10.66 28.47 17.77
N ALA A 310 -9.81 27.79 18.53
CA ALA A 310 -9.08 26.61 18.03
C ALA A 310 -10.04 25.43 17.74
N LEU A 311 -11.03 25.17 18.60
CA LEU A 311 -12.04 24.13 18.38
C LEU A 311 -12.99 24.46 17.21
N SER A 312 -13.30 25.75 16.97
CA SER A 312 -14.07 26.17 15.79
C SER A 312 -13.38 25.79 14.48
N ARG A 313 -12.04 25.92 14.41
CA ARG A 313 -11.27 25.46 13.24
C ARG A 313 -11.30 23.95 13.07
N VAL A 314 -11.36 23.19 14.17
CA VAL A 314 -11.51 21.73 14.14
C VAL A 314 -12.88 21.36 13.56
N GLU A 315 -13.94 22.07 13.96
CA GLU A 315 -15.29 21.88 13.43
C GLU A 315 -15.34 22.14 11.91
N GLU A 316 -14.77 23.25 11.44
CA GLU A 316 -14.66 23.56 10.00
C GLU A 316 -13.94 22.46 9.22
N ARG A 317 -12.89 21.88 9.81
CA ARG A 317 -12.13 20.78 9.21
C ARG A 317 -12.94 19.48 9.15
N LEU A 318 -13.72 19.18 10.18
CA LEU A 318 -14.68 18.06 10.19
C LEU A 318 -15.75 18.24 9.10
N ASP A 319 -16.23 19.47 8.91
CA ASP A 319 -17.18 19.81 7.83
C ASP A 319 -16.57 19.73 6.43
N GLY A 320 -15.30 20.09 6.28
CA GLY A 320 -14.53 19.83 5.06
C GLY A 320 -14.44 18.34 4.76
N LEU A 321 -14.05 17.54 5.75
CA LEU A 321 -13.91 16.09 5.62
C LEU A 321 -15.24 15.40 5.29
N LEU A 322 -16.34 15.84 5.90
CA LEU A 322 -17.68 15.34 5.61
C LEU A 322 -18.10 15.65 4.16
N ARG A 323 -17.77 16.84 3.65
CA ARG A 323 -18.04 17.22 2.24
C ARG A 323 -17.22 16.35 1.27
N ASP A 324 -15.96 16.10 1.58
CA ASP A 324 -15.10 15.25 0.75
C ASP A 324 -15.58 13.80 0.73
N LEU A 325 -16.07 13.28 1.86
CA LEU A 325 -16.66 11.95 1.91
C LEU A 325 -17.98 11.84 1.14
N ASN A 326 -18.85 12.84 1.22
CA ASN A 326 -20.11 12.82 0.46
C ASN A 326 -19.88 12.89 -1.07
N ARG A 327 -18.71 13.37 -1.51
CA ARG A 327 -18.30 13.35 -2.93
C ARG A 327 -17.76 11.98 -3.37
N SER A 328 -17.31 11.15 -2.44
CA SER A 328 -16.82 9.80 -2.72
C SER A 328 -17.97 8.78 -2.74
N SER A 329 -17.95 7.86 -3.71
CA SER A 329 -18.99 6.82 -3.88
C SER A 329 -18.62 5.47 -3.26
N GLU A 330 -17.70 5.46 -2.28
CA GLU A 330 -17.09 4.22 -1.79
C GLU A 330 -17.84 3.57 -0.63
N SER A 331 -17.71 2.24 -0.51
CA SER A 331 -18.43 1.44 0.50
C SER A 331 -18.07 1.84 1.94
N TYR A 332 -16.81 2.23 2.21
CA TYR A 332 -16.37 2.62 3.56
C TYR A 332 -17.02 3.93 4.06
N VAL A 333 -17.58 4.75 3.16
CA VAL A 333 -18.24 6.01 3.52
C VAL A 333 -19.40 5.77 4.50
N ILE A 334 -20.12 4.66 4.31
CA ILE A 334 -21.25 4.25 5.15
C ILE A 334 -20.81 4.07 6.61
N ARG A 335 -19.61 3.51 6.84
CA ARG A 335 -19.08 3.23 8.17
C ARG A 335 -18.55 4.49 8.88
N PHE A 336 -17.82 5.35 8.18
CA PHE A 336 -17.14 6.49 8.80
C PHE A 336 -17.97 7.78 8.87
N ARG A 337 -18.98 7.95 8.01
CA ARG A 337 -19.89 9.11 8.04
C ARG A 337 -20.54 9.34 9.42
N PRO A 338 -21.17 8.35 10.08
CA PRO A 338 -21.77 8.58 11.41
C PRO A 338 -20.74 8.96 12.47
N ILE A 339 -19.50 8.47 12.35
CA ILE A 339 -18.41 8.78 13.28
C ILE A 339 -18.05 10.27 13.20
N ILE A 340 -17.94 10.82 11.99
CA ILE A 340 -17.60 12.24 11.76
C ILE A 340 -18.71 13.15 12.25
N LEU A 341 -19.97 12.78 11.96
CA LEU A 341 -21.12 13.52 12.47
C LEU A 341 -21.13 13.56 14.00
N ARG A 342 -20.84 12.42 14.65
CA ARG A 342 -20.73 12.34 16.11
C ARG A 342 -19.58 13.22 16.64
N TRP A 343 -18.41 13.16 16.03
CA TRP A 343 -17.27 13.98 16.43
C TRP A 343 -17.53 15.48 16.24
N ARG A 344 -18.17 15.86 15.14
CA ARG A 344 -18.58 17.24 14.89
C ARG A 344 -19.54 17.71 15.97
N GLN A 345 -20.56 16.92 16.30
CA GLN A 345 -21.51 17.27 17.37
C GLN A 345 -20.79 17.45 18.71
N ILE A 346 -19.92 16.52 19.10
CA ILE A 346 -19.13 16.60 20.33
C ILE A 346 -18.28 17.88 20.39
N VAL A 347 -17.65 18.27 19.28
CA VAL A 347 -16.84 19.50 19.20
C VAL A 347 -17.73 20.74 19.26
N ALA A 348 -18.84 20.76 18.52
CA ALA A 348 -19.79 21.86 18.50
C ALA A 348 -20.40 22.12 19.89
N ASP A 349 -20.79 21.07 20.61
CA ASP A 349 -21.32 21.16 21.97
C ASP A 349 -20.29 21.83 22.91
N ARG A 350 -19.01 21.46 22.79
CA ARG A 350 -17.92 22.08 23.57
C ARG A 350 -17.67 23.53 23.18
N VAL A 351 -17.76 23.87 21.89
CA VAL A 351 -17.63 25.26 21.42
C VAL A 351 -18.77 26.12 21.97
N GLN A 352 -20.00 25.61 22.02
CA GLN A 352 -21.14 26.29 22.61
C GLN A 352 -20.95 26.53 24.11
N GLU A 353 -20.52 25.51 24.86
CA GLU A 353 -20.22 25.63 26.29
C GLU A 353 -19.17 26.73 26.56
N LEU A 354 -18.07 26.74 25.79
CA LEU A 354 -17.03 27.77 25.91
C LEU A 354 -17.54 29.16 25.53
N THR A 355 -18.50 29.25 24.61
CA THR A 355 -19.13 30.52 24.23
C THR A 355 -19.88 31.13 25.40
N GLU A 356 -20.66 30.33 26.12
CA GLU A 356 -21.39 30.78 27.31
C GLU A 356 -20.46 31.17 28.47
N VAL A 357 -19.36 30.42 28.66
CA VAL A 357 -18.32 30.77 29.63
C VAL A 357 -17.67 32.13 29.29
N THR A 358 -17.31 32.33 28.02
CA THR A 358 -16.65 33.57 27.56
C THR A 358 -17.58 34.78 27.71
N LYS A 359 -18.87 34.62 27.39
CA LYS A 359 -19.90 35.65 27.60
C LYS A 359 -20.04 36.02 29.08
N THR A 360 -20.07 35.01 29.96
CA THR A 360 -20.20 35.21 31.40
C THR A 360 -18.99 35.94 31.99
N LEU A 361 -17.79 35.59 31.51
CA LEU A 361 -16.54 36.19 31.99
C LEU A 361 -16.27 37.60 31.44
N GLN A 362 -17.10 38.11 30.53
CA GLN A 362 -16.88 39.37 29.80
C GLN A 362 -15.43 39.48 29.28
N GLU A 363 -14.88 38.37 28.77
CA GLU A 363 -13.48 38.34 28.34
C GLU A 363 -13.33 39.29 27.13
N ILE A 364 -12.77 40.48 27.36
CA ILE A 364 -12.57 41.49 26.32
C ILE A 364 -11.43 41.01 25.42
N ASN A 365 -11.74 40.78 24.15
CA ASN A 365 -10.74 40.48 23.14
C ASN A 365 -9.69 41.60 23.13
N SER A 366 -8.40 41.26 23.19
CA SER A 366 -7.36 42.25 22.95
C SER A 366 -7.36 42.60 21.45
N PRO A 367 -7.75 43.83 21.05
CA PRO A 367 -7.79 44.22 19.65
C PRO A 367 -6.40 44.52 19.06
N TYR A 368 -5.36 44.48 19.91
CA TYR A 368 -4.02 44.93 19.56
C TYR A 368 -3.21 43.82 18.88
N VAL A 369 -3.14 43.87 17.55
CA VAL A 369 -2.20 43.07 16.75
C VAL A 369 -0.87 43.83 16.66
N ILE A 370 0.20 43.27 17.23
CA ILE A 370 1.53 43.89 17.24
C ILE A 370 2.28 43.51 15.95
N GLY A 371 2.81 44.51 15.25
CA GLY A 371 3.91 44.31 14.29
C GLY A 371 3.56 44.21 12.81
N MET A 372 2.28 44.10 12.45
CA MET A 372 1.84 44.18 11.05
C MET A 372 1.02 45.45 10.80
N PRO A 373 1.35 46.26 9.77
CA PRO A 373 0.46 47.34 9.36
C PRO A 373 -0.87 46.74 8.89
N LEU A 374 -1.97 47.46 9.14
CA LEU A 374 -3.28 47.04 8.66
C LEU A 374 -3.29 46.92 7.13
N MET A 375 -3.83 45.79 6.65
CA MET A 375 -3.99 45.47 5.23
C MET A 375 -5.38 45.92 4.74
N GLU A 376 -5.54 46.13 3.43
CA GLU A 376 -6.74 46.72 2.79
C GLU A 376 -8.08 46.05 3.15
N GLN A 377 -8.05 44.76 3.52
CA GLN A 377 -9.23 43.93 3.82
C GLN A 377 -9.66 43.92 5.29
N GLN A 378 -8.95 44.65 6.17
CA GLN A 378 -9.24 44.63 7.60
C GLN A 378 -10.23 45.73 7.97
N GLU A 379 -11.40 45.35 8.51
CA GLU A 379 -12.44 46.28 9.00
C GLU A 379 -12.01 47.13 10.21
N VAL A 380 -10.82 46.89 10.75
CA VAL A 380 -10.26 47.55 11.94
C VAL A 380 -9.67 48.93 11.63
N PHE A 381 -9.46 49.28 10.34
CA PHE A 381 -9.04 50.62 9.95
C PHE A 381 -10.23 51.59 10.03
N VAL A 382 -10.33 52.35 11.14
CA VAL A 382 -11.45 53.26 11.44
C VAL A 382 -10.93 54.66 11.79
N GLY A 383 -11.62 55.69 11.33
CA GLY A 383 -11.24 57.10 11.48
C GLY A 383 -10.15 57.52 10.50
N ARG A 384 -9.93 58.84 10.34
CA ARG A 384 -9.04 59.52 9.36
C ARG A 384 -9.67 59.96 8.03
N ASN A 385 -10.97 60.20 8.02
CA ASN A 385 -11.63 60.84 6.87
C ASN A 385 -11.07 62.25 6.64
N ASP A 386 -10.80 63.00 7.71
CA ASP A 386 -10.18 64.34 7.68
C ASP A 386 -8.80 64.36 6.97
N ILE A 387 -7.96 63.35 7.20
CA ILE A 387 -6.65 63.25 6.52
C ILE A 387 -6.85 62.87 5.04
N SER A 388 -7.81 62.00 4.75
CA SER A 388 -8.14 61.60 3.38
C SER A 388 -8.70 62.77 2.57
N ASP A 389 -9.61 63.55 3.15
CA ASP A 389 -10.21 64.75 2.55
C ASP A 389 -9.13 65.78 2.23
N ASN A 390 -8.16 65.98 3.13
CA ASN A 390 -7.01 66.85 2.90
C ASN A 390 -6.14 66.32 1.75
N ILE A 391 -5.82 65.02 1.73
CA ILE A 391 -5.04 64.40 0.64
C ILE A 391 -5.77 64.56 -0.70
N GLU A 392 -7.08 64.31 -0.74
CA GLU A 392 -7.90 64.50 -1.94
C GLU A 392 -7.86 65.96 -2.41
N GLN A 393 -8.03 66.92 -1.50
CA GLN A 393 -7.96 68.35 -1.82
C GLN A 393 -6.59 68.73 -2.41
N PHE A 394 -5.49 68.18 -1.87
CA PHE A 394 -4.15 68.39 -2.42
C PHE A 394 -3.95 67.74 -3.79
N LEU A 395 -4.53 66.56 -4.02
CA LEU A 395 -4.47 65.87 -5.32
C LEU A 395 -5.34 66.55 -6.40
N LEU A 396 -6.37 67.30 -6.00
CA LEU A 396 -7.22 68.09 -6.91
C LEU A 396 -6.63 69.46 -7.24
N ASP A 397 -5.64 69.95 -6.48
CA ASP A 397 -4.94 71.19 -6.78
C ASP A 397 -4.06 71.03 -8.04
N ARG A 398 -4.06 72.03 -8.92
CA ARG A 398 -3.34 72.00 -10.20
C ARG A 398 -1.82 71.87 -10.06
N LEU A 399 -1.28 72.20 -8.89
CA LEU A 399 0.15 72.18 -8.61
C LEU A 399 0.65 70.85 -8.05
N CYS A 400 -0.25 69.93 -7.66
CA CYS A 400 0.04 68.57 -7.17
C CYS A 400 1.32 68.49 -6.30
N PRO A 401 1.41 69.25 -5.19
CA PRO A 401 2.67 69.39 -4.46
C PRO A 401 3.10 68.07 -3.80
N PRO A 402 4.41 67.81 -3.68
CA PRO A 402 4.90 66.62 -2.99
C PRO A 402 4.49 66.65 -1.51
N LEU A 403 3.81 65.59 -1.06
CA LEU A 403 3.30 65.47 0.30
C LEU A 403 4.23 64.64 1.19
N LEU A 404 4.62 65.18 2.34
CA LEU A 404 5.37 64.46 3.37
C LEU A 404 4.48 64.11 4.57
N LEU A 405 4.12 62.83 4.70
CA LEU A 405 3.44 62.30 5.87
C LEU A 405 4.44 61.95 6.98
N TYR A 406 4.55 62.80 8.00
CA TYR A 406 5.48 62.60 9.12
C TYR A 406 4.77 62.20 10.42
N GLY A 407 5.53 61.60 11.35
CA GLY A 407 5.06 61.22 12.68
C GLY A 407 5.89 60.08 13.28
N GLN A 408 5.63 59.70 14.53
CA GLN A 408 6.38 58.62 15.20
C GLN A 408 6.11 57.23 14.61
N ARG A 409 6.98 56.25 14.92
CA ARG A 409 6.76 54.83 14.55
C ARG A 409 5.45 54.36 15.19
N ARG A 410 4.66 53.55 14.47
CA ARG A 410 3.34 53.01 14.89
C ARG A 410 2.17 54.00 14.92
N MET A 411 2.30 55.19 14.36
CA MET A 411 1.18 56.14 14.16
C MET A 411 0.26 55.80 12.97
N GLY A 412 0.29 54.57 12.46
CA GLY A 412 -0.58 54.12 11.37
C GLY A 412 -0.31 54.73 9.99
N LYS A 413 0.88 55.30 9.75
CA LYS A 413 1.23 55.94 8.47
C LYS A 413 1.17 54.96 7.29
N THR A 414 1.84 53.81 7.40
CA THR A 414 1.82 52.77 6.36
C THR A 414 0.42 52.17 6.19
N SER A 415 -0.34 52.04 7.28
CA SER A 415 -1.72 51.55 7.24
C SER A 415 -2.66 52.52 6.52
N LEU A 416 -2.47 53.83 6.68
CA LEU A 416 -3.18 54.85 5.92
C LEU A 416 -2.87 54.72 4.42
N LEU A 417 -1.58 54.62 4.05
CA LEU A 417 -1.16 54.48 2.64
C LEU A 417 -1.73 53.22 1.98
N ASN A 418 -1.72 52.08 2.69
CA ASN A 418 -2.33 50.84 2.19
C ASN A 418 -3.83 51.01 1.96
N ASN A 419 -4.55 51.77 2.80
CA ASN A 419 -6.00 51.91 2.68
C ASN A 419 -6.45 53.08 1.78
N LEU A 420 -5.54 53.80 1.13
CA LEU A 420 -5.89 54.95 0.28
C LEU A 420 -6.86 54.58 -0.87
N GLY A 421 -6.77 53.36 -1.41
CA GLY A 421 -7.69 52.91 -2.48
C GLY A 421 -9.16 52.87 -2.06
N ARG A 422 -9.43 52.74 -0.74
CA ARG A 422 -10.78 52.79 -0.14
C ARG A 422 -11.20 54.20 0.24
N LEU A 423 -10.24 55.09 0.50
CA LEU A 423 -10.48 56.44 1.01
C LEU A 423 -10.59 57.48 -0.10
N LEU A 424 -9.89 57.27 -1.22
CA LEU A 424 -9.90 58.18 -2.35
C LEU A 424 -10.96 57.79 -3.40
N PRO A 425 -11.52 58.76 -4.13
CA PRO A 425 -12.47 58.51 -5.22
C PRO A 425 -11.95 57.51 -6.26
N SER A 426 -12.87 56.78 -6.90
CA SER A 426 -12.53 55.80 -7.95
C SER A 426 -11.81 56.38 -9.16
N THR A 427 -11.78 57.70 -9.31
CA THR A 427 -11.06 58.43 -10.37
C THR A 427 -9.56 58.56 -10.12
N ILE A 428 -9.08 58.19 -8.94
CA ILE A 428 -7.66 58.22 -8.54
C ILE A 428 -7.19 56.79 -8.26
N LEU A 429 -6.10 56.39 -8.92
CA LEU A 429 -5.43 55.11 -8.68
C LEU A 429 -4.19 55.34 -7.79
N PRO A 430 -4.21 54.94 -6.51
CA PRO A 430 -3.03 55.04 -5.66
C PRO A 430 -2.04 53.93 -6.02
N LEU A 431 -0.77 54.29 -6.16
CA LEU A 431 0.32 53.35 -6.43
C LEU A 431 1.30 53.39 -5.25
N PHE A 432 1.25 52.35 -4.42
CA PHE A 432 2.08 52.24 -3.24
C PHE A 432 3.36 51.44 -3.54
N VAL A 433 4.51 52.04 -3.24
CA VAL A 433 5.83 51.41 -3.37
C VAL A 433 6.55 51.47 -2.02
N ASP A 434 6.87 50.29 -1.46
CA ASP A 434 7.61 50.20 -0.21
C ASP A 434 9.12 50.27 -0.43
N LEU A 435 9.72 51.39 -0.03
CA LEU A 435 11.17 51.62 -0.09
C LEU A 435 11.93 51.10 1.14
N GLN A 436 11.31 50.32 2.03
CA GLN A 436 12.00 49.59 3.09
C GLN A 436 12.27 48.11 2.73
N GLY A 437 11.76 47.67 1.57
CA GLY A 437 11.86 46.29 1.09
C GLY A 437 12.95 46.06 0.04
N PRO A 438 12.85 44.95 -0.74
CA PRO A 438 13.85 44.55 -1.75
C PRO A 438 14.21 45.64 -2.77
N THR A 439 13.27 46.55 -3.07
CA THR A 439 13.50 47.71 -3.95
C THR A 439 14.64 48.60 -3.44
N SER A 440 14.82 48.74 -2.13
CA SER A 440 15.88 49.55 -1.53
C SER A 440 17.25 48.87 -1.48
N TRP A 441 17.29 47.55 -1.70
CA TRP A 441 18.52 46.75 -1.68
C TRP A 441 19.09 46.50 -3.09
N SER A 442 18.51 47.14 -4.12
CA SER A 442 19.00 47.04 -5.48
C SER A 442 20.42 47.58 -5.62
N THR A 443 21.28 46.84 -6.32
CA THR A 443 22.68 47.21 -6.54
C THR A 443 22.88 48.22 -7.69
N ASP A 444 21.89 48.36 -8.57
CA ASP A 444 21.94 49.15 -9.79
C ASP A 444 20.62 49.92 -10.05
N HIS A 445 20.70 51.00 -10.83
CA HIS A 445 19.54 51.82 -11.20
C HIS A 445 18.47 51.01 -11.94
N ALA A 446 18.87 50.04 -12.77
CA ALA A 446 17.94 49.15 -13.47
C ALA A 446 17.15 48.27 -12.49
N GLY A 447 17.81 47.70 -11.47
CA GLY A 447 17.15 46.94 -10.42
C GLY A 447 16.21 47.78 -9.55
N PHE A 448 16.60 49.02 -9.23
CA PHE A 448 15.78 49.96 -8.48
C PHE A 448 14.48 50.31 -9.21
N LEU A 449 14.59 50.76 -10.47
CA LEU A 449 13.45 51.16 -11.30
C LEU A 449 12.56 49.96 -11.64
N TYR A 450 13.14 48.78 -11.85
CA TYR A 450 12.39 47.54 -11.97
C TYR A 450 11.57 47.23 -10.70
N GLY A 451 12.18 47.36 -9.52
CA GLY A 451 11.50 47.15 -8.25
C GLY A 451 10.36 48.15 -8.01
N ILE A 452 10.55 49.41 -8.39
CA ILE A 452 9.48 50.43 -8.39
C ILE A 452 8.35 50.02 -9.33
N ALA A 453 8.64 49.67 -10.59
CA ALA A 453 7.62 49.28 -11.56
C ALA A 453 6.81 48.08 -11.11
N GLN A 454 7.47 47.04 -10.57
CA GLN A 454 6.79 45.86 -10.04
C GLN A 454 5.92 46.21 -8.82
N GLY A 455 6.40 47.09 -7.94
CA GLY A 455 5.60 47.62 -6.83
C GLY A 455 4.34 48.34 -7.31
N MET A 456 4.46 49.19 -8.33
CA MET A 456 3.33 49.91 -8.94
C MET A 456 2.34 48.96 -9.60
N ILE A 457 2.80 47.99 -10.39
CA ILE A 457 1.95 46.98 -11.05
C ILE A 457 1.17 46.17 -10.01
N ALA A 458 1.86 45.65 -9.00
CA ALA A 458 1.23 44.88 -7.93
C ALA A 458 0.26 45.73 -7.09
N SER A 459 0.55 47.01 -6.87
CA SER A 459 -0.35 47.93 -6.17
C SER A 459 -1.61 48.21 -6.99
N ALA A 460 -1.48 48.43 -8.31
CA ALA A 460 -2.61 48.70 -9.19
C ALA A 460 -3.60 47.52 -9.25
N GLU A 461 -3.07 46.31 -9.39
CA GLU A 461 -3.87 45.08 -9.37
C GLU A 461 -4.54 44.89 -8.01
N ARG A 462 -3.81 45.12 -6.90
CA ARG A 462 -4.33 44.93 -5.55
C ARG A 462 -5.42 45.94 -5.17
N GLN A 463 -5.23 47.22 -5.51
CA GLN A 463 -6.13 48.29 -5.05
C GLN A 463 -7.38 48.46 -5.90
N ARG A 464 -7.27 48.34 -7.23
CA ARG A 464 -8.42 48.54 -8.14
C ARG A 464 -8.51 47.48 -9.25
N GLY A 465 -7.77 46.38 -9.18
CA GLY A 465 -7.81 45.33 -10.20
C GLY A 465 -7.34 45.80 -11.58
N SER A 466 -6.61 46.91 -11.65
CA SER A 466 -6.16 47.50 -12.91
C SER A 466 -4.88 46.83 -13.39
N VAL A 467 -4.86 46.39 -14.64
CA VAL A 467 -3.69 45.74 -15.24
C VAL A 467 -2.81 46.79 -15.91
N LEU A 468 -1.64 47.04 -15.32
CA LEU A 468 -0.63 47.94 -15.89
C LEU A 468 0.29 47.19 -16.87
N PRO A 469 0.87 47.87 -17.88
CA PRO A 469 1.80 47.24 -18.82
C PRO A 469 3.02 46.67 -18.08
N PRO A 470 3.48 45.46 -18.43
CA PRO A 470 4.65 44.86 -17.79
C PRO A 470 5.94 45.59 -18.20
N LEU A 471 6.88 45.70 -17.26
CA LEU A 471 8.24 46.18 -17.52
C LEU A 471 9.24 45.05 -17.28
N ALA A 472 10.00 44.69 -18.32
CA ALA A 472 11.02 43.64 -18.26
C ALA A 472 12.37 44.23 -17.82
N ARG A 473 13.10 43.56 -16.92
CA ARG A 473 14.38 44.09 -16.40
C ARG A 473 15.41 44.28 -17.51
N GLU A 474 15.39 43.41 -18.53
CA GLU A 474 16.29 43.44 -19.68
C GLU A 474 16.19 44.75 -20.44
N THR A 475 14.98 45.34 -20.52
CA THR A 475 14.74 46.60 -21.22
C THR A 475 15.36 47.81 -20.53
N LEU A 476 15.68 47.69 -19.24
CA LEU A 476 16.28 48.76 -18.43
C LEU A 476 17.82 48.74 -18.44
N THR A 477 18.45 47.77 -19.10
CA THR A 477 19.91 47.58 -19.03
C THR A 477 20.73 48.60 -19.81
N VAL A 478 20.18 49.19 -20.87
CA VAL A 478 20.89 50.12 -21.76
C VAL A 478 20.75 51.56 -21.26
N ASP A 479 19.53 52.02 -21.02
CA ASP A 479 19.24 53.32 -20.41
C ASP A 479 18.06 53.19 -19.44
N PRO A 480 18.32 52.95 -18.14
CA PRO A 480 17.28 52.68 -17.16
C PRO A 480 16.24 53.79 -17.06
N PHE A 481 16.67 55.06 -17.10
CA PHE A 481 15.78 56.20 -16.84
C PHE A 481 14.91 56.52 -18.06
N ILE A 482 15.49 56.53 -19.26
CA ILE A 482 14.71 56.77 -20.48
C ILE A 482 13.71 55.63 -20.72
N CYS A 483 14.12 54.37 -20.55
CA CYS A 483 13.21 53.24 -20.73
C CYS A 483 12.10 53.21 -19.67
N PHE A 484 12.39 53.61 -18.43
CA PHE A 484 11.37 53.75 -17.39
C PHE A 484 10.39 54.90 -17.68
N ASP A 485 10.86 56.04 -18.16
CA ASP A 485 10.01 57.17 -18.58
C ASP A 485 9.09 56.77 -19.76
N GLN A 486 9.62 56.06 -20.75
CA GLN A 486 8.80 55.50 -21.83
C GLN A 486 7.75 54.51 -21.32
N TRP A 487 8.06 53.74 -20.28
CA TRP A 487 7.10 52.85 -19.64
C TRP A 487 6.03 53.62 -18.87
N LEU A 488 6.38 54.68 -18.13
CA LEU A 488 5.41 55.57 -17.49
C LEU A 488 4.44 56.18 -18.50
N ASN A 489 4.92 56.64 -19.66
CA ASN A 489 4.06 57.13 -20.73
C ASN A 489 3.06 56.06 -21.21
N LYS A 490 3.46 54.78 -21.28
CA LYS A 490 2.55 53.66 -21.61
C LYS A 490 1.54 53.39 -20.49
N VAL A 491 1.97 53.49 -19.24
CA VAL A 491 1.09 53.42 -18.06
C VAL A 491 0.03 54.53 -18.15
N GLU A 492 0.42 55.77 -18.43
CA GLU A 492 -0.50 56.90 -18.60
C GLU A 492 -1.52 56.67 -19.71
N GLN A 493 -1.08 56.20 -20.89
CA GLN A 493 -1.98 55.86 -22.00
C GLN A 493 -2.98 54.75 -21.62
N THR A 494 -2.51 53.75 -20.87
CA THR A 494 -3.36 52.68 -20.36
C THR A 494 -4.39 53.22 -19.39
N LEU A 495 -4.00 54.09 -18.44
CA LEU A 495 -4.89 54.69 -17.45
C LEU A 495 -5.90 55.67 -18.07
N ALA A 496 -5.54 56.37 -19.13
CA ALA A 496 -6.45 57.22 -19.89
C ALA A 496 -7.59 56.42 -20.53
N SER A 497 -7.36 55.15 -20.90
CA SER A 497 -8.41 54.24 -21.40
C SER A 497 -9.37 53.77 -20.31
N TYR A 498 -9.02 53.95 -19.03
CA TYR A 498 -9.81 53.58 -17.86
C TYR A 498 -10.47 54.79 -17.16
N GLU A 499 -10.53 55.96 -17.80
CA GLU A 499 -11.11 57.22 -17.26
C GLU A 499 -10.47 57.75 -15.96
N PHE A 500 -9.23 57.34 -15.61
CA PHE A 500 -8.52 57.93 -14.47
C PHE A 500 -8.02 59.35 -14.79
N LYS A 501 -8.12 60.26 -13.80
CA LYS A 501 -7.72 61.67 -13.98
C LYS A 501 -6.21 61.84 -13.78
N ARG A 502 -5.56 62.60 -14.65
CA ARG A 502 -4.12 62.90 -14.58
C ARG A 502 -3.80 63.77 -13.36
N VAL A 503 -2.95 63.28 -12.48
CA VAL A 503 -2.33 64.02 -11.36
C VAL A 503 -0.86 63.57 -11.36
N LEU A 504 0.04 64.44 -11.84
CA LEU A 504 1.49 64.20 -11.86
C LEU A 504 2.14 64.91 -10.68
#